data_AF-A0A716WHQ5-F1
#
_entry.id   AF-A0A716WHQ5-F1
#
_cell.length_a   1.000
_cell.length_b   1.000
_cell.length_c   1.000
_cell.angle_alpha   90.00
_cell.angle_beta   90.00
_cell.angle_gamma   90.00
#
_symmetry.space_group_name_H-M   'P 1'
#
loop_
_entity.id
_entity.type
_entity.pdbx_description
1 polymer ?
#
loop_
_entity_poly.entity_id
_entity_poly.type
_entity_poly.pdbx_seq_one_letter_code
_entity_poly.pdbx_strand_id
1 'polypeptide(L)'
;MRLYIIGNGFDIRHGLPTGYKHFKSYVAKHDQELYDAIEEYLPAGDEWNELESALGAIDYELILQNSEMFLASYNTDDWSDAYHHDYQYEVDKITRMLSARLKEQFADWVKGINIADACNSEQYIPPIPRESLYFSFNYTNTLQQIYAVPDAQIIHIHGNCIYDDDLILGHSFRVEKSLNPYIGPDQDTRIAEAYDSIDEYFGNTFKPSENIIKEESVFF
;
A
#
# COMPACT_ATOMS: atom_id res chain seq x y z
N MET A 1 19.66 -19.59 21.94
CA MET A 1 19.18 -18.80 20.78
C MET A 1 17.68 -18.98 20.71
N ARG A 2 16.91 -17.88 20.68
CA ARG A 2 15.44 -17.89 20.55
C ARG A 2 15.07 -17.07 19.31
N LEU A 3 13.96 -17.43 18.68
CA LEU A 3 13.36 -16.68 17.59
C LEU A 3 12.06 -16.04 18.08
N TYR A 4 11.92 -14.74 17.87
CA TYR A 4 10.71 -13.97 18.15
C TYR A 4 10.10 -13.48 16.85
N ILE A 5 8.79 -13.60 16.73
CA ILE A 5 8.02 -13.02 15.63
C ILE A 5 7.18 -11.89 16.21
N ILE A 6 7.39 -10.67 15.70
CA ILE A 6 6.66 -9.49 16.14
C ILE A 6 5.90 -8.86 14.98
N GLY A 7 4.75 -8.28 15.29
CA GLY A 7 3.92 -7.53 14.35
C GLY A 7 3.35 -6.29 15.03
N ASN A 8 2.46 -5.59 14.31
CA ASN A 8 2.08 -4.21 14.65
C ASN A 8 1.53 -4.05 16.09
N GLY A 9 0.94 -5.13 16.64
CA GLY A 9 0.53 -5.18 18.05
C GLY A 9 1.66 -4.88 19.04
N PHE A 10 2.92 -5.12 18.68
CA PHE A 10 4.08 -4.70 19.47
C PHE A 10 4.15 -3.19 19.57
N ASP A 11 4.13 -2.45 18.46
CA ASP A 11 4.20 -0.98 18.45
C ASP A 11 2.97 -0.36 19.14
N ILE A 12 1.78 -0.90 18.86
CA ILE A 12 0.53 -0.47 19.49
C ILE A 12 0.60 -0.64 21.01
N ARG A 13 1.16 -1.75 21.49
CA ARG A 13 1.40 -1.96 22.93
C ARG A 13 2.44 -1.00 23.50
N HIS A 14 3.28 -0.37 22.70
CA HIS A 14 4.15 0.72 23.18
C HIS A 14 3.44 2.09 23.15
N GLY A 15 2.18 2.14 22.72
CA GLY A 15 1.43 3.37 22.56
C GLY A 15 1.72 4.11 21.26
N LEU A 16 2.44 3.50 20.31
CA LEU A 16 2.74 4.13 19.04
C LEU A 16 1.49 4.13 18.13
N PRO A 17 1.24 5.22 17.40
CA PRO A 17 0.08 5.35 16.52
C PRO A 17 0.33 4.64 15.18
N THR A 18 0.57 3.32 15.19
CA THR A 18 0.95 2.51 14.01
C THR A 18 -0.18 1.67 13.43
N GLY A 19 -1.39 1.73 14.00
CA GLY A 19 -2.58 1.09 13.40
C GLY A 19 -3.11 1.83 12.17
N TYR A 20 -3.74 1.11 11.23
CA TYR A 20 -4.29 1.70 9.99
C TYR A 20 -5.31 2.83 10.22
N LYS A 21 -6.06 2.84 11.33
CA LYS A 21 -6.91 4.00 11.71
C LYS A 21 -6.13 5.31 11.90
N HIS A 22 -4.88 5.21 12.34
CA HIS A 22 -4.00 6.37 12.47
C HIS A 22 -3.47 6.80 11.10
N PHE A 23 -3.21 5.85 10.20
CA PHE A 23 -2.93 6.15 8.80
C PHE A 23 -4.12 6.85 8.12
N LYS A 24 -5.34 6.34 8.30
CA LYS A 24 -6.59 7.01 7.86
C LYS A 24 -6.65 8.46 8.36
N SER A 25 -6.41 8.66 9.64
CA SER A 25 -6.38 9.99 10.26
C SER A 25 -5.25 10.88 9.73
N TYR A 26 -4.13 10.29 9.32
CA TYR A 26 -3.02 11.00 8.70
C TYR A 26 -3.39 11.45 7.28
N VAL A 27 -3.88 10.55 6.43
CA VAL A 27 -4.26 10.85 5.04
C VAL A 27 -5.36 11.90 4.99
N ALA A 28 -6.40 11.79 5.83
CA ALA A 28 -7.46 12.79 5.94
C ALA A 28 -6.98 14.23 6.23
N LYS A 29 -5.77 14.40 6.78
CA LYS A 29 -5.19 15.72 7.10
C LYS A 29 -4.20 16.22 6.06
N HIS A 30 -3.57 15.33 5.31
CA HIS A 30 -2.45 15.66 4.42
C HIS A 30 -2.82 15.51 2.95
N ASP A 31 -3.80 14.67 2.63
CA ASP A 31 -4.15 14.31 1.26
C ASP A 31 -5.63 13.92 1.14
N GLN A 32 -6.49 14.92 1.00
CA GLN A 32 -7.94 14.72 0.89
C GLN A 32 -8.33 13.95 -0.37
N GLU A 33 -7.62 14.17 -1.49
CA GLU A 33 -7.90 13.49 -2.75
C GLU A 33 -7.66 11.98 -2.62
N LEU A 34 -6.54 11.59 -2.00
CA LEU A 34 -6.26 10.18 -1.70
C LEU A 34 -7.26 9.61 -0.69
N TYR A 35 -7.62 10.36 0.35
CA TYR A 35 -8.61 9.91 1.34
C TYR A 35 -9.94 9.56 0.65
N ASP A 36 -10.45 10.48 -0.17
CA ASP A 36 -11.73 10.31 -0.87
C ASP A 36 -11.66 9.12 -1.83
N ALA A 37 -10.56 8.97 -2.57
CA ALA A 37 -10.37 7.83 -3.47
C ALA A 37 -10.31 6.49 -2.73
N ILE A 38 -9.66 6.41 -1.57
CA ILE A 38 -9.64 5.18 -0.76
C ILE A 38 -11.06 4.86 -0.28
N GLU A 39 -11.80 5.85 0.24
CA GLU A 39 -13.17 5.63 0.72
C GLU A 39 -14.15 5.25 -0.41
N GLU A 40 -13.92 5.75 -1.63
CA GLU A 40 -14.80 5.49 -2.78
C GLU A 40 -14.51 4.14 -3.45
N TYR A 41 -13.24 3.80 -3.68
CA TYR A 41 -12.88 2.67 -4.55
C TYR A 41 -12.29 1.47 -3.81
N LEU A 42 -11.88 1.61 -2.53
CA LEU A 42 -11.29 0.51 -1.77
C LEU A 42 -12.22 0.06 -0.63
N PRO A 43 -12.57 -1.23 -0.54
CA PRO A 43 -13.30 -1.78 0.60
C PRO A 43 -12.38 -1.97 1.82
N ALA A 44 -11.72 -0.90 2.29
CA ALA A 44 -10.72 -0.96 3.36
C ALA A 44 -11.31 -1.10 4.78
N GLY A 45 -12.63 -0.99 4.91
CA GLY A 45 -13.36 -0.97 6.19
C GLY A 45 -13.30 0.38 6.89
N ASP A 46 -14.17 0.58 7.89
CA ASP A 46 -14.38 1.89 8.55
C ASP A 46 -13.10 2.51 9.12
N GLU A 47 -12.18 1.68 9.63
CA GLU A 47 -10.90 2.08 10.21
C GLU A 47 -9.69 1.78 9.29
N TRP A 48 -9.93 1.45 8.02
CA TRP A 48 -8.91 0.97 7.06
C TRP A 48 -8.19 -0.30 7.51
N ASN A 49 -8.80 -1.08 8.40
CA ASN A 49 -8.20 -2.31 8.93
C ASN A 49 -8.04 -3.42 7.88
N GLU A 50 -8.68 -3.30 6.72
CA GLU A 50 -8.59 -4.25 5.61
C GLU A 50 -7.81 -3.69 4.41
N LEU A 51 -7.06 -2.59 4.58
CA LEU A 51 -6.39 -1.87 3.48
C LEU A 51 -5.59 -2.77 2.53
N GLU A 52 -4.72 -3.65 3.04
CA GLU A 52 -3.90 -4.54 2.20
C GLU A 52 -4.76 -5.50 1.36
N SER A 53 -5.86 -6.02 1.91
CA SER A 53 -6.79 -6.87 1.16
C SER A 53 -7.60 -6.04 0.15
N ALA A 54 -7.98 -4.83 0.55
CA ALA A 54 -8.75 -3.91 -0.27
C ALA A 54 -8.00 -3.45 -1.52
N LEU A 55 -6.67 -3.29 -1.46
CA LEU A 55 -5.84 -3.05 -2.66
C LEU A 55 -6.02 -4.15 -3.73
N GLY A 56 -6.22 -5.40 -3.31
CA GLY A 56 -6.49 -6.52 -4.22
C GLY A 56 -7.96 -6.65 -4.63
N ALA A 57 -8.84 -5.83 -4.06
CA ALA A 57 -10.29 -5.86 -4.25
C ALA A 57 -10.84 -4.46 -4.60
N ILE A 58 -10.01 -3.65 -5.28
CA ILE A 58 -10.40 -2.34 -5.80
C ILE A 58 -11.63 -2.47 -6.71
N ASP A 59 -12.58 -1.53 -6.57
CA ASP A 59 -13.74 -1.45 -7.45
C ASP A 59 -13.37 -0.77 -8.77
N TYR A 60 -12.61 -1.48 -9.60
CA TYR A 60 -12.16 -0.96 -10.90
C TYR A 60 -13.34 -0.75 -11.87
N GLU A 61 -14.45 -1.49 -11.70
CA GLU A 61 -15.66 -1.28 -12.50
C GLU A 61 -16.25 0.10 -12.21
N LEU A 62 -16.32 0.49 -10.93
CA LEU A 62 -16.75 1.83 -10.53
C LEU A 62 -15.81 2.92 -11.03
N ILE A 63 -14.49 2.69 -11.02
CA ILE A 63 -13.50 3.63 -11.60
C ILE A 63 -13.81 3.85 -13.08
N LEU A 64 -13.91 2.77 -13.86
CA LEU A 64 -14.20 2.84 -15.29
C LEU A 64 -15.52 3.58 -15.54
N GLN A 65 -16.55 3.28 -14.74
CA GLN A 65 -17.90 3.86 -14.86
C GLN A 65 -17.91 5.36 -14.53
N ASN A 66 -17.25 5.77 -13.44
CA ASN A 66 -17.14 7.18 -13.05
C ASN A 66 -16.33 7.98 -14.08
N SER A 67 -15.37 7.35 -14.75
CA SER A 67 -14.59 7.98 -15.81
C SER A 67 -15.32 8.03 -17.17
N GLU A 68 -16.44 7.31 -17.38
CA GLU A 68 -17.13 7.24 -18.68
C GLU A 68 -17.54 8.61 -19.23
N MET A 69 -17.79 9.60 -18.36
CA MET A 69 -18.11 10.96 -18.78
C MET A 69 -17.00 11.63 -19.61
N PHE A 70 -15.76 11.14 -19.51
CA PHE A 70 -14.61 11.60 -20.29
C PHE A 70 -14.43 10.82 -21.60
N LEU A 71 -15.24 9.79 -21.83
CA LEU A 71 -15.26 9.04 -23.08
C LEU A 71 -16.16 9.74 -24.12
N ALA A 72 -15.64 10.82 -24.71
CA ALA A 72 -16.37 11.56 -25.74
C ALA A 72 -16.69 10.67 -26.96
N SER A 73 -17.91 10.84 -27.49
CA SER A 73 -18.32 10.23 -28.77
C SER A 73 -17.54 10.85 -29.92
N TYR A 74 -17.06 10.04 -30.87
CA TYR A 74 -16.35 10.52 -32.06
C TYR A 74 -17.19 11.42 -32.98
N ASN A 75 -18.50 11.51 -32.75
CA ASN A 75 -19.42 12.30 -33.56
C ASN A 75 -19.81 13.64 -32.88
N THR A 76 -19.04 14.12 -31.90
CA THR A 76 -19.30 15.44 -31.30
C THR A 76 -18.81 16.56 -32.20
N ASP A 77 -19.64 17.58 -32.41
CA ASP A 77 -19.31 18.72 -33.28
C ASP A 77 -18.15 19.58 -32.73
N ASP A 78 -17.85 19.46 -31.43
CA ASP A 78 -16.77 20.17 -30.71
C ASP A 78 -15.52 19.29 -30.49
N TRP A 79 -15.29 18.27 -31.33
CA TRP A 79 -14.16 17.35 -31.18
C TRP A 79 -12.79 18.07 -31.10
N SER A 80 -11.99 17.69 -30.11
CA SER A 80 -10.60 18.11 -29.93
C SER A 80 -9.70 16.90 -29.76
N ASP A 81 -8.43 17.02 -30.16
CA ASP A 81 -7.44 15.94 -30.04
C ASP A 81 -7.23 15.49 -28.58
N ALA A 82 -7.53 16.33 -27.59
CA ALA A 82 -7.44 15.97 -26.17
C ALA A 82 -8.41 14.84 -25.78
N TYR A 83 -9.58 14.76 -26.42
CA TYR A 83 -10.58 13.71 -26.14
C TYR A 83 -10.11 12.28 -26.51
N HIS A 84 -9.00 12.16 -27.23
CA HIS A 84 -8.35 10.86 -27.45
C HIS A 84 -7.68 10.31 -26.18
N HIS A 85 -7.46 11.13 -25.15
CA HIS A 85 -6.70 10.76 -23.98
C HIS A 85 -7.41 10.98 -22.64
N ASP A 86 -8.48 11.77 -22.60
CA ASP A 86 -9.16 12.14 -21.35
C ASP A 86 -9.66 10.91 -20.55
N TYR A 87 -10.27 9.92 -21.22
CA TYR A 87 -10.80 8.74 -20.54
C TYR A 87 -9.71 7.92 -19.85
N GLN A 88 -8.68 7.49 -20.59
CA GLN A 88 -7.60 6.69 -19.99
C GLN A 88 -6.78 7.49 -18.99
N TYR A 89 -6.65 8.81 -19.19
CA TYR A 89 -5.95 9.68 -18.26
C TYR A 89 -6.63 9.73 -16.89
N GLU A 90 -7.96 9.84 -16.84
CA GLU A 90 -8.68 9.85 -15.56
C GLU A 90 -8.61 8.51 -14.83
N VAL A 91 -8.65 7.40 -15.56
CA VAL A 91 -8.44 6.05 -14.99
C VAL A 91 -7.02 5.90 -14.45
N ASP A 92 -5.99 6.26 -15.24
CA ASP A 92 -4.58 6.24 -14.83
C ASP A 92 -4.32 7.14 -13.61
N LYS A 93 -4.95 8.32 -13.56
CA LYS A 93 -4.84 9.24 -12.43
C LYS A 93 -5.34 8.57 -11.13
N ILE A 94 -6.51 7.93 -11.17
CA ILE A 94 -7.09 7.26 -9.99
C ILE A 94 -6.24 6.06 -9.59
N THR A 95 -5.80 5.23 -10.54
CA THR A 95 -4.98 4.05 -10.22
C THR A 95 -3.60 4.43 -9.69
N ARG A 96 -2.94 5.45 -10.24
CA ARG A 96 -1.65 5.97 -9.70
C ARG A 96 -1.82 6.55 -8.30
N MET A 97 -2.94 7.20 -8.03
CA MET A 97 -3.26 7.71 -6.70
C MET A 97 -3.39 6.56 -5.68
N LEU A 98 -4.11 5.51 -6.02
CA LEU A 98 -4.34 4.35 -5.14
C LEU A 98 -3.15 3.37 -5.06
N SER A 99 -2.11 3.56 -5.87
CA SER A 99 -0.88 2.75 -5.88
C SER A 99 0.33 3.53 -5.39
N ALA A 100 0.93 4.35 -6.26
CA ALA A 100 2.17 5.09 -5.97
C ALA A 100 1.97 6.12 -4.87
N ARG A 101 0.99 7.03 -5.00
CA ARG A 101 0.74 8.11 -4.03
C ARG A 101 0.33 7.55 -2.67
N LEU A 102 -0.50 6.51 -2.63
CA LEU A 102 -0.85 5.80 -1.40
C LEU A 102 0.39 5.25 -0.69
N LYS A 103 1.29 4.59 -1.43
CA LYS A 103 2.53 4.03 -0.87
C LYS A 103 3.48 5.13 -0.37
N GLU A 104 3.60 6.24 -1.11
CA GLU A 104 4.37 7.41 -0.69
C GLU A 104 3.84 7.98 0.64
N GLN A 105 2.54 8.25 0.71
CA GLN A 105 1.89 8.76 1.92
C GLN A 105 2.01 7.78 3.09
N PHE A 106 1.98 6.47 2.83
CA PHE A 106 2.21 5.45 3.84
C PHE A 106 3.63 5.50 4.39
N ALA A 107 4.64 5.62 3.51
CA ALA A 107 6.03 5.74 3.92
C ALA A 107 6.27 7.01 4.73
N ASP A 108 5.76 8.14 4.28
CA ASP A 108 5.89 9.43 4.97
C ASP A 108 5.21 9.41 6.34
N TRP A 109 4.02 8.79 6.44
CA TRP A 109 3.35 8.58 7.71
C TRP A 109 4.21 7.77 8.69
N VAL A 110 4.72 6.60 8.28
CA VAL A 110 5.55 5.75 9.14
C VAL A 110 6.84 6.47 9.55
N LYS A 111 7.50 7.18 8.62
CA LYS A 111 8.70 8.00 8.92
C LYS A 111 8.40 9.12 9.91
N GLY A 112 7.19 9.67 9.90
CA GLY A 112 6.74 10.71 10.83
C GLY A 112 6.41 10.22 12.25
N ILE A 113 6.39 8.91 12.51
CA ILE A 113 6.07 8.37 13.84
C ILE A 113 7.24 8.61 14.80
N ASN A 114 6.97 9.37 15.86
CA ASN A 114 7.95 9.63 16.91
C ASN A 114 8.10 8.43 17.86
N ILE A 115 9.09 7.59 17.60
CA ILE A 115 9.36 6.40 18.43
C ILE A 115 9.76 6.76 19.87
N ALA A 116 10.29 7.97 20.12
CA ALA A 116 10.66 8.37 21.48
C ALA A 116 9.47 8.40 22.46
N ASP A 117 8.23 8.50 21.96
CA ASP A 117 7.03 8.43 22.78
C ASP A 117 6.87 7.05 23.46
N ALA A 118 7.42 5.99 22.85
CA ALA A 118 7.44 4.64 23.43
C ALA A 118 8.44 4.47 24.58
N CYS A 119 9.44 5.36 24.73
CA CYS A 119 10.45 5.25 25.79
C CYS A 119 9.86 5.38 27.20
N ASN A 120 8.74 6.12 27.33
CA ASN A 120 8.10 6.42 28.61
C ASN A 120 6.80 5.65 28.82
N SER A 121 6.54 4.62 28.00
CA SER A 121 5.29 3.87 28.06
C SER A 121 5.23 3.00 29.32
N GLU A 122 4.16 3.13 30.11
CA GLU A 122 3.83 2.20 31.21
C GLU A 122 3.62 0.76 30.71
N GLN A 123 3.51 0.58 29.39
CA GLN A 123 3.26 -0.69 28.71
C GLN A 123 4.55 -1.38 28.22
N TYR A 124 5.73 -0.90 28.66
CA TYR A 124 7.03 -1.52 28.39
C TYR A 124 7.01 -3.03 28.67
N ILE A 125 7.64 -3.82 27.81
CA ILE A 125 7.61 -5.30 27.87
C ILE A 125 9.01 -5.83 28.22
N PRO A 126 9.42 -5.84 29.50
CA PRO A 126 10.64 -6.53 29.89
C PRO A 126 10.37 -8.02 30.15
N PRO A 127 11.32 -8.93 29.83
CA PRO A 127 12.58 -8.72 29.12
C PRO A 127 12.50 -9.01 27.60
N ILE A 128 13.11 -8.14 26.78
CA ILE A 128 13.43 -8.38 25.35
C ILE A 128 14.92 -8.73 25.23
N PRO A 129 15.29 -10.01 25.01
CA PRO A 129 16.70 -10.43 24.95
C PRO A 129 17.39 -9.93 23.67
N ARG A 130 18.50 -9.21 23.81
CA ARG A 130 19.20 -8.57 22.67
C ARG A 130 19.97 -9.56 21.78
N GLU A 131 20.25 -10.75 22.31
CA GLU A 131 20.97 -11.84 21.66
C GLU A 131 20.06 -12.88 20.97
N SER A 132 18.77 -12.57 20.86
CA SER A 132 17.79 -13.39 20.14
C SER A 132 17.54 -12.85 18.74
N LEU A 133 17.09 -13.71 17.83
CA LEU A 133 16.70 -13.32 16.48
C LEU A 133 15.23 -12.86 16.48
N TYR A 134 14.95 -11.80 15.73
CA TYR A 134 13.63 -11.19 15.59
C TYR A 134 13.23 -11.15 14.12
N PHE A 135 12.07 -11.69 13.79
CA PHE A 135 11.36 -11.43 12.55
C PHE A 135 10.31 -10.35 12.81
N SER A 136 10.45 -9.20 12.18
CA SER A 136 9.59 -8.03 12.36
C SER A 136 8.73 -7.78 11.13
N PHE A 137 7.41 -7.79 11.35
CA PHE A 137 6.42 -7.32 10.38
C PHE A 137 6.15 -5.81 10.52
N ASN A 138 6.78 -5.15 11.49
CA ASN A 138 6.62 -3.70 11.72
C ASN A 138 7.52 -2.93 10.77
N TYR A 139 7.02 -1.80 10.30
CA TYR A 139 7.79 -0.87 9.47
C TYR A 139 8.68 0.08 10.30
N THR A 140 8.47 0.14 11.62
CA THR A 140 9.22 0.99 12.55
C THR A 140 10.45 0.26 13.12
N ASN A 141 11.35 1.00 13.77
CA ASN A 141 12.54 0.47 14.43
C ASN A 141 12.41 0.42 15.97
N THR A 142 11.21 0.18 16.50
CA THR A 142 10.93 0.16 17.95
C THR A 142 11.89 -0.78 18.71
N LEU A 143 12.22 -1.96 18.16
CA LEU A 143 13.18 -2.88 18.78
C LEU A 143 14.59 -2.27 18.90
N GLN A 144 15.04 -1.57 17.88
CA GLN A 144 16.35 -0.92 17.89
C GLN A 144 16.38 0.26 18.87
N GLN A 145 15.40 1.17 18.81
CA GLN A 145 15.44 2.39 19.62
C GLN A 145 15.06 2.18 21.08
N ILE A 146 14.06 1.35 21.35
CA ILE A 146 13.52 1.17 22.72
C ILE A 146 14.25 0.07 23.48
N TYR A 147 14.66 -1.00 22.78
CA TYR A 147 15.26 -2.17 23.41
C TYR A 147 16.75 -2.34 23.12
N ALA A 148 17.32 -1.54 22.20
CA ALA A 148 18.71 -1.64 21.75
C ALA A 148 19.06 -3.04 21.24
N VAL A 149 18.12 -3.68 20.55
CA VAL A 149 18.38 -4.91 19.79
C VAL A 149 19.22 -4.54 18.56
N PRO A 150 20.38 -5.18 18.32
CA PRO A 150 21.22 -4.89 17.15
C PRO A 150 20.51 -5.21 15.83
N ASP A 151 20.74 -4.44 14.77
CA ASP A 151 20.17 -4.70 13.44
C ASP A 151 20.50 -6.11 12.91
N ALA A 152 21.70 -6.63 13.22
CA ALA A 152 22.10 -7.99 12.86
C ALA A 152 21.28 -9.10 13.54
N GLN A 153 20.34 -8.75 14.43
CA GLN A 153 19.42 -9.66 15.09
C GLN A 153 17.97 -9.45 14.64
N ILE A 154 17.71 -8.56 13.68
CA ILE A 154 16.35 -8.21 13.24
C ILE A 154 16.26 -8.36 11.72
N ILE A 155 15.25 -9.08 11.28
CA ILE A 155 14.86 -9.19 9.87
C ILE A 155 13.54 -8.44 9.72
N HIS A 156 13.56 -7.34 8.97
CA HIS A 156 12.39 -6.54 8.65
C HIS A 156 11.81 -7.00 7.32
N ILE A 157 10.85 -7.91 7.36
CA ILE A 157 10.34 -8.57 6.14
C ILE A 157 9.54 -7.65 5.21
N HIS A 158 9.14 -6.47 5.69
CA HIS A 158 8.45 -5.45 4.89
C HIS A 158 9.30 -4.20 4.66
N GLY A 159 10.62 -4.30 4.90
CA GLY A 159 11.50 -3.13 4.94
C GLY A 159 11.37 -2.32 6.22
N ASN A 160 12.28 -1.37 6.40
CA ASN A 160 12.34 -0.49 7.55
C ASN A 160 12.39 0.99 7.11
N CYS A 161 11.54 1.82 7.71
CA CYS A 161 11.37 3.21 7.26
C CYS A 161 12.61 4.12 7.40
N ILE A 162 13.63 3.72 8.16
CA ILE A 162 14.81 4.57 8.43
C ILE A 162 15.94 4.41 7.43
N TYR A 163 16.02 3.28 6.73
CA TYR A 163 17.11 3.02 5.80
C TYR A 163 16.79 3.43 4.36
N ASP A 164 15.72 4.22 4.16
CA ASP A 164 15.11 4.44 2.83
C ASP A 164 14.81 3.11 2.11
N ASP A 165 14.52 2.06 2.89
CA ASP A 165 14.08 0.79 2.32
C ASP A 165 12.73 0.97 1.61
N ASP A 166 12.57 0.27 0.49
CA ASP A 166 11.28 0.15 -0.18
C ASP A 166 10.31 -0.62 0.74
N LEU A 167 9.42 0.11 1.42
CA LEU A 167 8.40 -0.52 2.26
C LEU A 167 7.52 -1.43 1.41
N ILE A 168 7.25 -2.63 1.92
CA ILE A 168 6.44 -3.63 1.24
C ILE A 168 5.01 -3.57 1.78
N LEU A 169 4.16 -2.80 1.10
CA LEU A 169 2.73 -2.71 1.31
C LEU A 169 2.02 -3.23 0.05
N GLY A 170 1.02 -4.09 0.20
CA GLY A 170 0.30 -4.61 -0.96
C GLY A 170 -0.54 -5.86 -0.71
N HIS A 171 -1.26 -6.29 -1.73
CA HIS A 171 -2.12 -7.47 -1.68
C HIS A 171 -1.40 -8.75 -2.15
N SER A 172 -1.97 -9.91 -1.82
CA SER A 172 -1.45 -11.22 -2.29
C SER A 172 -2.15 -11.76 -3.54
N PHE A 173 -3.13 -11.04 -4.08
CA PHE A 173 -3.83 -11.44 -5.30
C PHE A 173 -2.93 -11.33 -6.53
N ARG A 174 -2.85 -12.39 -7.36
CA ARG A 174 -2.06 -12.36 -8.59
C ARG A 174 -3.00 -12.34 -9.79
N VAL A 175 -2.96 -11.26 -10.55
CA VAL A 175 -3.66 -11.18 -11.84
C VAL A 175 -2.86 -11.98 -12.86
N GLU A 176 -3.37 -13.13 -13.30
CA GLU A 176 -2.69 -13.99 -14.29
C GLU A 176 -2.92 -13.54 -15.73
N LYS A 177 -3.99 -12.78 -15.98
CA LYS A 177 -4.40 -12.28 -17.30
C LYS A 177 -5.02 -10.91 -17.14
N SER A 178 -4.87 -10.09 -18.18
CA SER A 178 -5.52 -8.77 -18.25
C SER A 178 -7.00 -8.86 -17.90
N LEU A 179 -7.47 -7.87 -17.14
CA LEU A 179 -8.89 -7.72 -16.81
C LEU A 179 -9.72 -7.20 -18.00
N ASN A 180 -9.07 -6.80 -19.10
CA ASN A 180 -9.75 -6.38 -20.32
C ASN A 180 -10.57 -7.54 -20.92
N PRO A 181 -11.92 -7.45 -20.93
CA PRO A 181 -12.78 -8.54 -21.37
C PRO A 181 -12.79 -8.74 -22.89
N TYR A 182 -12.30 -7.77 -23.66
CA TYR A 182 -12.29 -7.81 -25.11
C TYR A 182 -10.94 -7.33 -25.65
N ILE A 183 -10.20 -8.20 -26.32
CA ILE A 183 -8.96 -7.84 -27.02
C ILE A 183 -9.16 -8.15 -28.49
N GLY A 184 -9.23 -7.11 -29.32
CA GLY A 184 -9.50 -7.26 -30.75
C GLY A 184 -9.10 -6.02 -31.55
N PRO A 185 -8.95 -6.16 -32.88
CA PRO A 185 -8.49 -5.08 -33.76
C PRO A 185 -9.45 -3.87 -33.81
N ASP A 186 -10.72 -4.09 -33.47
CA ASP A 186 -11.77 -3.06 -33.47
C ASP A 186 -12.02 -2.45 -32.08
N GLN A 187 -11.22 -2.78 -31.06
CA GLN A 187 -11.36 -2.20 -29.72
C GLN A 187 -11.01 -0.71 -29.74
N ASP A 188 -11.82 0.11 -29.06
CA ASP A 188 -11.46 1.50 -28.79
C ASP A 188 -10.17 1.55 -27.97
N THR A 189 -9.12 2.16 -28.51
CA THR A 189 -7.80 2.21 -27.89
C THR A 189 -7.83 2.89 -26.53
N ARG A 190 -8.75 3.85 -26.31
CA ARG A 190 -8.93 4.52 -25.02
C ARG A 190 -9.40 3.56 -23.94
N ILE A 191 -10.29 2.63 -24.30
CA ILE A 191 -10.77 1.60 -23.40
C ILE A 191 -9.66 0.59 -23.12
N ALA A 192 -8.92 0.17 -24.16
CA ALA A 192 -7.78 -0.73 -23.97
C ALA A 192 -6.73 -0.15 -23.02
N GLU A 193 -6.33 1.11 -23.24
CA GLU A 193 -5.35 1.81 -22.40
C GLU A 193 -5.86 2.04 -20.96
N ALA A 194 -7.16 2.29 -20.77
CA ALA A 194 -7.74 2.36 -19.42
C ALA A 194 -7.62 1.03 -18.67
N TYR A 195 -7.87 -0.11 -19.32
CA TYR A 195 -7.65 -1.43 -18.72
C TYR A 195 -6.16 -1.71 -18.46
N ASP A 196 -5.25 -1.25 -19.33
CA ASP A 196 -3.81 -1.36 -19.10
C ASP A 196 -3.40 -0.64 -17.80
N SER A 197 -3.97 0.53 -17.50
CA SER A 197 -3.76 1.24 -16.24
C SER A 197 -4.28 0.48 -15.01
N ILE A 198 -5.40 -0.26 -15.14
CA ILE A 198 -5.90 -1.14 -14.07
C ILE A 198 -4.95 -2.34 -13.89
N ASP A 199 -4.47 -2.95 -14.98
CA ASP A 199 -3.54 -4.08 -14.89
C ASP A 199 -2.19 -3.65 -14.27
N GLU A 200 -1.68 -2.46 -14.64
CA GLU A 200 -0.48 -1.87 -14.04
C GLU A 200 -0.67 -1.65 -12.53
N TYR A 201 -1.85 -1.20 -12.09
CA TYR A 201 -2.18 -1.04 -10.68
C TYR A 201 -2.02 -2.35 -9.89
N PHE A 202 -2.60 -3.45 -10.37
CA PHE A 202 -2.48 -4.74 -9.71
C PHE A 202 -1.04 -5.25 -9.68
N GLY A 203 -0.25 -4.95 -10.72
CA GLY A 203 1.19 -5.21 -10.72
C GLY A 203 1.95 -4.41 -9.66
N ASN A 204 1.68 -3.12 -9.57
CA ASN A 204 2.36 -2.17 -8.68
C ASN A 204 1.99 -2.36 -7.20
N THR A 205 0.78 -2.84 -6.90
CA THR A 205 0.29 -3.11 -5.54
C THR A 205 0.40 -4.58 -5.12
N PHE A 206 0.95 -5.43 -5.99
CA PHE A 206 1.21 -6.84 -5.66
C PHE A 206 2.39 -6.98 -4.69
N LYS A 207 2.15 -7.74 -3.63
CA LYS A 207 3.16 -8.15 -2.66
C LYS A 207 3.71 -9.53 -3.02
N PRO A 208 4.97 -9.63 -3.48
CA PRO A 208 5.56 -10.89 -3.94
C PRO A 208 6.01 -11.79 -2.76
N SER A 209 5.07 -12.17 -1.89
CA SER A 209 5.34 -12.91 -0.65
C SER A 209 6.15 -14.18 -0.88
N GLU A 210 5.88 -14.92 -1.96
CA GLU A 210 6.65 -16.13 -2.30
C GLU A 210 8.13 -15.86 -2.60
N ASN A 211 8.45 -14.71 -3.20
CA ASN A 211 9.83 -14.35 -3.51
C ASN A 211 10.55 -13.92 -2.24
N ILE A 212 9.89 -13.09 -1.41
CA ILE A 212 10.40 -12.66 -0.10
C ILE A 212 10.73 -13.89 0.77
N ILE A 213 9.83 -14.88 0.83
CA ILE A 213 10.07 -16.12 1.58
C ILE A 213 11.26 -16.92 1.03
N LYS A 214 11.45 -16.96 -0.30
CA LYS A 214 12.59 -17.67 -0.93
C LYS A 214 13.93 -17.00 -0.62
N GLU A 215 13.97 -15.67 -0.61
CA GLU A 215 15.17 -14.91 -0.26
C GLU A 215 15.61 -15.17 1.18
N GLU A 216 14.64 -15.37 2.08
CA GLU A 216 14.89 -15.69 3.49
C GLU A 216 15.11 -17.19 3.76
N SER A 217 15.24 -18.03 2.73
CA SER A 217 15.43 -19.49 2.89
C SER A 217 16.70 -19.87 3.65
N VAL A 218 17.69 -18.98 3.76
CA VAL A 218 18.89 -19.20 4.57
C VAL A 218 18.56 -19.32 6.08
N PHE A 219 17.40 -18.80 6.50
CA PHE A 219 16.93 -18.84 7.88
C PHE A 219 16.01 -20.03 8.19
N PHE A 220 15.62 -20.84 7.19
CA PHE A 220 14.73 -22.00 7.31
C PHE A 220 15.41 -23.31 6.90
#